data_AF-A0A950BF84-F1
#
_entry.id   AF-A0A950BF84-F1
#
_cell.length_a   1.000
_cell.length_b   1.000
_cell.length_c   1.000
_cell.angle_alpha   90.00
_cell.angle_beta   90.00
_cell.angle_gamma   90.00
#
_symmetry.space_group_name_H-M   'P 1'
#
loop_
_entity.id
_entity.type
_entity.pdbx_description
1 polymer ?
#
loop_
_entity_poly.entity_id
_entity_poly.type
_entity_poly.pdbx_seq_one_letter_code
_entity_poly.pdbx_strand_id
1 'polypeptide(L)'
;APHAVPLHAFFGVAYYALVPTVGGFWLWYAGAARVSGGEAAVFTAVAPVSSVALATLLLGEPLTLTRAMGLALVVGAVFAVSGRSLVGRVHGRHGLRGARK
;
A
#
# COMPACT_ATOMS: atom_id res chain seq x y z
N ALA A 1 43.22 3.94 -10.81
CA ALA A 1 42.40 2.71 -10.98
C ALA A 1 40.96 3.12 -11.26
N PRO A 2 40.40 2.84 -12.44
CA PRO A 2 39.10 3.39 -12.84
C PRO A 2 37.96 2.48 -12.40
N HIS A 3 37.55 2.60 -11.14
CA HIS A 3 36.27 2.13 -10.57
C HIS A 3 36.09 2.64 -9.13
N ALA A 4 36.63 3.83 -8.80
CA ALA A 4 36.39 4.42 -7.50
C ALA A 4 34.90 4.74 -7.36
N VAL A 5 34.19 3.95 -6.56
CA VAL A 5 32.78 4.14 -6.29
C VAL A 5 32.62 5.49 -5.59
N PRO A 6 31.83 6.42 -6.13
CA PRO A 6 31.74 7.74 -5.56
C PRO A 6 31.02 7.71 -4.20
N LEU A 7 31.43 8.57 -3.28
CA LEU A 7 30.89 8.58 -1.90
C LEU A 7 29.35 8.70 -1.86
N HIS A 8 28.75 9.45 -2.78
CA HIS A 8 27.30 9.60 -2.85
C HIS A 8 26.56 8.30 -3.14
N ALA A 9 27.19 7.31 -3.79
CA ALA A 9 26.58 6.02 -4.02
C ALA A 9 26.39 5.26 -2.69
N PHE A 10 27.37 5.35 -1.78
CA PHE A 10 27.23 4.80 -0.43
C PHE A 10 26.10 5.47 0.35
N PHE A 11 25.95 6.80 0.24
CA PHE A 11 24.82 7.49 0.83
C PHE A 11 23.48 7.05 0.24
N GLY A 12 23.40 6.85 -1.08
CA GLY A 12 22.21 6.31 -1.74
C GLY A 12 21.84 4.91 -1.24
N VAL A 13 22.82 4.02 -1.09
CA VAL A 13 22.63 2.67 -0.55
C VAL A 13 22.18 2.72 0.91
N ALA A 14 22.85 3.52 1.74
CA ALA A 14 22.49 3.68 3.15
C ALA A 14 21.07 4.25 3.31
N TYR A 15 20.72 5.26 2.51
CA TYR A 15 19.37 5.82 2.47
C TYR A 15 18.33 4.76 2.10
N TYR A 16 18.56 4.00 1.02
CA TYR A 16 17.62 2.98 0.56
C TYR A 16 17.45 1.85 1.60
N ALA A 17 18.55 1.38 2.20
CA ALA A 17 18.51 0.33 3.21
C ALA A 17 17.79 0.77 4.50
N LEU A 18 18.02 2.01 4.95
CA LEU A 18 17.48 2.46 6.23
C LEU A 18 16.05 3.00 6.12
N VAL A 19 15.74 3.78 5.08
CA VAL A 19 14.50 4.57 5.03
C VAL A 19 13.33 3.74 4.49
N PRO A 20 13.24 3.41 3.19
CA PRO A 20 12.10 2.65 2.67
C PRO A 20 12.11 1.18 3.11
N THR A 21 13.30 0.59 3.37
CA THR A 21 13.39 -0.79 3.83
C THR A 21 13.21 -0.90 5.33
N VAL A 22 14.23 -0.63 6.16
CA VAL A 22 14.12 -0.87 7.61
C VAL A 22 13.01 -0.03 8.25
N GLY A 23 13.01 1.28 8.01
CA GLY A 23 11.99 2.19 8.55
C GLY A 23 10.60 1.88 8.01
N GLY A 24 10.47 1.72 6.68
CA GLY A 24 9.21 1.40 6.03
C GLY A 24 8.60 0.08 6.51
N PHE A 25 9.37 -1.01 6.55
CA PHE A 25 8.88 -2.29 7.07
C PHE A 25 8.56 -2.23 8.55
N TRP A 26 9.39 -1.59 9.37
CA TRP A 26 9.12 -1.47 10.80
C TRP A 26 7.79 -0.75 11.06
N LEU A 27 7.55 0.37 10.38
CA LEU A 27 6.29 1.10 10.45
C LEU A 27 5.11 0.28 9.91
N TRP A 28 5.32 -0.43 8.78
CA TRP A 28 4.30 -1.29 8.19
C TRP A 28 3.87 -2.39 9.15
N TYR A 29 4.80 -3.14 9.74
CA TYR A 29 4.50 -4.19 10.71
C TYR A 29 3.84 -3.63 11.96
N ALA A 30 4.32 -2.49 12.48
CA ALA A 30 3.73 -1.85 13.66
C ALA A 30 2.28 -1.41 13.43
N GLY A 31 1.94 -0.98 12.21
CA GLY A 31 0.57 -0.65 11.81
C GLY A 31 -0.28 -1.89 11.53
N ALA A 32 0.25 -2.84 10.75
CA ALA A 32 -0.44 -4.07 10.36
C ALA A 32 -0.83 -4.93 11.57
N ALA A 33 -0.03 -4.93 12.64
CA ALA A 33 -0.35 -5.63 13.90
C ALA A 33 -1.59 -5.08 14.62
N ARG A 34 -2.09 -3.89 14.25
CA ARG A 34 -3.23 -3.21 14.90
C ARG A 34 -4.53 -3.31 14.11
N VAL A 35 -4.51 -3.90 12.92
CA VAL A 35 -5.66 -3.97 12.00
C VAL A 35 -5.87 -5.42 11.53
N SER A 36 -7.03 -5.70 10.95
CA SER A 36 -7.27 -7.01 10.33
C SER A 36 -6.40 -7.21 9.08
N GLY A 37 -6.13 -8.46 8.71
CA GLY A 37 -5.39 -8.77 7.49
C GLY A 37 -6.04 -8.19 6.22
N GLY A 38 -7.38 -8.12 6.18
CA GLY A 38 -8.12 -7.48 5.09
C GLY A 38 -7.87 -5.98 5.00
N GLU A 39 -7.90 -5.27 6.13
CA GLU A 39 -7.58 -3.83 6.18
C GLU A 39 -6.12 -3.59 5.81
N ALA A 40 -5.17 -4.36 6.37
CA ALA A 40 -3.75 -4.28 6.03
C ALA A 40 -3.50 -4.49 4.52
N ALA A 41 -4.21 -5.47 3.91
CA ALA A 41 -4.10 -5.72 2.48
C ALA A 41 -4.56 -4.52 1.65
N VAL A 42 -5.68 -3.88 2.02
CA VAL A 42 -6.16 -2.67 1.32
C VAL A 42 -5.15 -1.53 1.44
N PHE A 43 -4.49 -1.35 2.59
CA PHE A 43 -3.46 -0.32 2.77
C PHE A 43 -2.25 -0.46 1.83
N THR A 44 -1.96 -1.66 1.32
CA THR A 44 -0.85 -1.85 0.35
C THR A 44 -1.07 -1.09 -0.96
N ALA A 45 -2.32 -0.77 -1.30
CA ALA A 45 -2.66 0.05 -2.46
C ALA A 45 -2.11 1.50 -2.37
N VAL A 46 -1.77 1.96 -1.16
CA VAL A 46 -1.15 3.28 -0.96
C VAL A 46 0.22 3.36 -1.65
N ALA A 47 0.98 2.26 -1.71
CA ALA A 47 2.31 2.24 -2.31
C ALA A 47 2.31 2.62 -3.80
N PRO A 48 1.56 1.95 -4.71
CA PRO A 48 1.53 2.36 -6.12
C PRO A 48 0.90 3.75 -6.33
N VAL A 49 -0.12 4.13 -5.55
CA VAL A 49 -0.76 5.45 -5.63
C VAL A 49 0.25 6.57 -5.29
N SER A 50 0.94 6.43 -4.16
CA SER A 50 1.96 7.39 -3.74
C SER A 50 3.17 7.39 -4.67
N SER A 51 3.58 6.23 -5.19
CA SER A 51 4.67 6.15 -6.18
C SER A 51 4.35 6.97 -7.43
N VAL A 52 3.15 6.84 -7.99
CA VAL A 52 2.74 7.63 -9.17
C VAL A 52 2.66 9.11 -8.82
N ALA A 53 2.07 9.47 -7.67
CA ALA A 53 1.96 10.86 -7.23
C ALA A 53 3.33 11.52 -7.00
N LEU A 54 4.27 10.84 -6.36
CA LEU A 54 5.62 11.36 -6.13
C LEU A 54 6.42 11.46 -7.44
N ALA A 55 6.28 10.48 -8.34
CA ALA A 55 6.93 10.55 -9.66
C ALA A 55 6.42 11.74 -10.48
N THR A 56 5.11 12.00 -10.49
CA THR A 56 4.54 13.10 -11.26
C THR A 56 4.81 14.46 -10.62
N LEU A 57 4.62 14.60 -9.29
CA LEU A 57 4.71 15.89 -8.61
C LEU A 57 6.15 16.29 -8.29
N LEU A 58 7.00 15.33 -7.91
CA LEU A 58 8.35 15.61 -7.39
C LEU A 58 9.43 15.43 -8.45
N LEU A 59 9.29 14.42 -9.30
CA LEU A 59 10.23 14.15 -10.40
C LEU A 59 9.78 14.80 -11.72
N GLY A 60 8.56 15.32 -11.79
CA GLY A 60 8.01 15.94 -13.00
C GLY A 60 7.72 14.94 -14.12
N GLU A 61 7.59 13.65 -13.80
CA GLU A 61 7.30 12.65 -14.82
C GLU A 61 5.89 12.82 -15.40
N PRO A 62 5.70 12.65 -16.72
CA PRO A 62 4.38 12.75 -17.31
C PRO A 62 3.47 11.61 -16.80
N LEU A 63 2.24 11.97 -16.42
CA LEU A 63 1.20 11.00 -16.12
C LEU A 63 0.63 10.44 -17.43
N THR A 64 1.15 9.30 -17.86
CA THR A 64 0.67 8.62 -19.07
C THR A 64 -0.71 8.00 -18.83
N LEU A 65 -1.45 7.79 -19.92
CA LEU A 65 -2.77 7.16 -19.87
C LEU A 65 -2.71 5.76 -19.21
N THR A 66 -1.67 4.98 -19.50
CA THR A 66 -1.48 3.65 -18.88
C THR A 66 -1.31 3.73 -17.36
N ARG A 67 -0.53 4.69 -16.85
CA ARG A 67 -0.37 4.92 -15.40
C ARG A 67 -1.68 5.37 -14.75
N ALA A 68 -2.42 6.26 -15.42
CA ALA A 68 -3.73 6.71 -14.96
C ALA A 68 -4.77 5.59 -14.92
N MET A 69 -4.81 4.71 -15.92
CA MET A 69 -5.69 3.53 -15.92
C MET A 69 -5.32 2.55 -14.81
N GLY A 70 -4.02 2.29 -14.61
CA GLY A 70 -3.54 1.48 -13.49
C GLY A 70 -3.96 2.06 -12.14
N LEU A 71 -3.86 3.38 -11.97
CA LEU A 71 -4.30 4.08 -10.76
C LEU A 71 -5.81 3.94 -10.55
N ALA A 72 -6.62 4.11 -11.61
CA ALA A 72 -8.06 3.94 -11.55
C ALA A 72 -8.45 2.50 -11.16
N LEU A 73 -7.74 1.49 -11.67
CA LEU A 73 -7.94 0.10 -11.30
C LEU A 73 -7.62 -0.16 -9.82
N VAL A 74 -6.50 0.37 -9.32
CA VAL A 74 -6.13 0.25 -7.89
C VAL A 74 -7.20 0.89 -7.00
N VAL A 75 -7.62 2.12 -7.32
CA VAL A 75 -8.66 2.83 -6.57
C VAL A 75 -9.98 2.06 -6.61
N GLY A 76 -10.39 1.58 -7.79
CA GLY A 76 -11.59 0.75 -7.96
C GLY A 76 -11.56 -0.54 -7.12
N ALA A 77 -10.41 -1.22 -7.09
CA ALA A 77 -10.23 -2.42 -6.27
C ALA A 77 -10.35 -2.12 -4.77
N VAL A 78 -9.73 -1.03 -4.29
CA VAL A 78 -9.84 -0.57 -2.89
C VAL A 78 -11.30 -0.30 -2.51
N PHE A 79 -12.05 0.41 -3.37
CA PHE A 79 -13.48 0.66 -3.15
C PHE A 79 -14.29 -0.64 -3.10
N ALA A 80 -14.06 -1.56 -4.04
CA ALA A 80 -14.77 -2.83 -4.10
C ALA A 80 -14.54 -3.71 -2.85
N VAL A 81 -13.29 -3.80 -2.39
CA VAL A 81 -12.94 -4.58 -1.19
C VAL A 81 -13.50 -3.93 0.07
N SER A 82 -13.36 -2.60 0.20
CA SER A 82 -13.85 -1.85 1.37
C SER A 82 -15.38 -1.89 1.48
N GLY A 83 -16.10 -1.86 0.36
CA GLY A 83 -17.56 -1.97 0.31
C GLY A 83 -18.09 -3.34 0.75
N ARG A 84 -17.40 -4.44 0.41
CA ARG A 84 -17.79 -5.81 0.82
C ARG A 84 -17.72 -6.03 2.33
N SER A 85 -16.79 -5.37 3.01
CA SER A 85 -16.66 -5.41 4.48
C SER A 85 -17.84 -4.77 5.23
N LEU A 86 -18.66 -3.93 4.56
CA LEU A 86 -19.91 -3.40 5.09
C LEU A 86 -21.08 -4.36 4.85
N VAL A 87 -21.16 -4.97 3.67
CA VAL A 87 -22.27 -5.87 3.29
C VAL A 87 -22.22 -7.21 4.05
N GLY A 88 -21.03 -7.77 4.30
CA GLY A 88 -20.86 -9.02 5.04
C GLY A 88 -21.36 -8.96 6.49
N ARG A 89 -21.32 -7.78 7.12
CA ARG A 89 -21.82 -7.57 8.49
C ARG A 89 -23.35 -7.59 8.59
N VAL A 90 -24.07 -7.34 7.50
CA VAL A 90 -25.54 -7.35 7.47
C VAL A 90 -26.10 -8.77 7.38
N HIS A 91 -25.45 -9.66 6.64
CA HIS A 91 -25.90 -11.05 6.46
C HIS A 91 -25.54 -12.01 7.61
N GLY A 92 -24.57 -11.67 8.46
CA GLY A 92 -24.17 -12.51 9.61
C GLY A 92 -25.16 -12.56 10.78
N ARG A 93 -26.26 -11.80 10.75
CA ARG A 93 -27.21 -11.71 11.87
C ARG A 93 -28.31 -12.79 11.90
N HIS A 94 -28.43 -13.62 10.87
CA HIS A 94 -29.51 -14.63 10.81
C HIS A 94 -29.19 -16.00 11.44
N GLY A 95 -27.95 -16.24 11.90
CA GLY A 95 -27.53 -17.54 12.44
C GLY A 95 -27.79 -17.78 13.95
N LEU A 96 -28.12 -16.74 14.74
CA LEU A 96 -28.17 -16.85 16.20
C LEU A 96 -29.56 -17.15 16.81
N ARG A 97 -30.59 -17.39 15.97
CA ARG A 97 -31.96 -17.68 16.44
C ARG A 97 -32.30 -19.17 16.54
N GLY A 98 -31.39 -20.08 16.15
CA GLY A 98 -31.63 -21.52 16.09
C GLY A 98 -31.16 -22.33 17.31
N ALA A 99 -30.34 -21.77 18.19
CA ALA A 99 -29.69 -22.51 19.30
C ALA A 99 -30.41 -22.42 20.65
N ARG A 100 -31.67 -22.00 20.65
CA ARG A 100 -32.59 -22.11 21.80
C ARG A 100 -33.76 -23.01 21.40
N LYS A 101 -33.53 -24.31 21.35
CA LYS A 101 -34.55 -25.34 21.54
C LYS A 101 -33.96 -26.43 22.40
#